data_AF-A0A8H6FCT2-F1
#
_entry.id   AF-A0A8H6FCT2-F1
#
_cell.length_a   1.000
_cell.length_b   1.000
_cell.length_c   1.000
_cell.angle_alpha   90.00
_cell.angle_beta   90.00
_cell.angle_gamma   90.00
#
_symmetry.space_group_name_H-M   'P 1'
#
loop_
_entity.id
_entity.type
_entity.pdbx_description
1 polymer ?
#
loop_
_entity_poly.entity_id
_entity_poly.type
_entity_poly.pdbx_seq_one_letter_code
_entity_poly.pdbx_strand_id
1 'polypeptide(L)'
;MIHTIASIVVIASLNSNEITALVEKVRSALSRIYQDLPLSAIRERSLRQPGTKDPLWVSHATFLAPGPEESDICYLVDSAIRLLGRGDEQYTIPTIPDVTVEWTGPRPDVSSVDVLHTNTEEEKFKDINGHVKNKITIVYVFGGSF
;
A
#
# COMPACT_ATOMS: atom_id res chain seq x y z
N MET A 1 17.70 13.72 12.51
CA MET A 1 17.75 14.10 11.08
C MET A 1 17.49 12.82 10.28
N ILE A 2 16.24 12.55 9.94
CA ILE A 2 15.79 11.27 9.40
C ILE A 2 15.25 11.55 8.00
N HIS A 3 15.99 11.13 6.97
CA HIS A 3 15.57 11.16 5.58
C HIS A 3 15.40 9.72 5.10
N THR A 4 14.23 9.12 5.27
CA THR A 4 13.80 7.97 4.46
C THR A 4 12.30 7.83 4.61
N ILE A 5 11.54 8.39 3.67
CA ILE A 5 10.16 7.99 3.45
C ILE A 5 10.00 7.85 1.94
N ALA A 6 10.05 6.58 1.50
CA ALA A 6 9.52 6.14 0.22
C ALA A 6 8.05 6.56 0.14
N SER A 7 7.63 7.01 -1.04
CA SER A 7 6.30 7.50 -1.41
C SER A 7 5.15 7.06 -0.48
N ILE A 8 4.86 7.87 0.53
CA ILE A 8 3.61 7.80 1.28
C ILE A 8 2.64 8.76 0.60
N VAL A 9 1.57 8.21 0.03
CA VAL A 9 0.38 9.00 -0.29
C VAL A 9 -0.35 9.23 1.04
N VAL A 10 0.02 10.32 1.73
CA VAL A 10 -0.76 10.87 2.86
C VAL A 10 -1.89 11.68 2.25
N ILE A 11 -3.11 11.13 2.21
CA ILE A 11 -4.31 11.95 1.99
C ILE A 11 -4.89 12.28 3.35
N ALA A 12 -4.29 13.27 4.02
CA ALA A 12 -4.88 13.93 5.17
C ALA A 12 -4.41 15.40 5.21
N SER A 13 -5.34 16.30 4.89
CA SER A 13 -5.30 17.74 5.18
C SER A 13 -4.00 18.49 4.80
N LEU A 14 -3.67 18.54 3.50
CA LEU A 14 -2.78 19.55 2.94
C LEU A 14 -3.49 20.19 1.75
N ASN A 15 -3.36 21.51 1.60
CA ASN A 15 -3.90 22.18 0.42
C ASN A 15 -3.05 21.83 -0.83
N SER A 16 -3.63 21.89 -2.03
CA SER A 16 -2.99 21.34 -3.24
C SER A 16 -1.59 21.88 -3.51
N ASN A 17 -1.29 23.10 -3.09
CA ASN A 17 0.01 23.75 -3.28
C ASN A 17 1.11 23.16 -2.38
N GLU A 18 0.78 22.83 -1.12
CA GLU A 18 1.71 22.21 -0.17
C GLU A 18 2.10 20.80 -0.61
N ILE A 19 1.15 20.04 -1.18
CA ILE A 19 1.40 18.70 -1.73
C ILE A 19 2.36 18.80 -2.92
N THR A 20 2.11 19.71 -3.86
CA THR A 20 2.98 19.89 -5.03
C THR A 20 4.40 20.29 -4.62
N ALA A 21 4.54 21.21 -3.65
CA ALA A 21 5.84 21.63 -3.15
C ALA A 21 6.62 20.49 -2.48
N LEU A 22 5.92 19.64 -1.70
CA LEU A 22 6.53 18.47 -1.07
C LEU A 22 6.98 17.44 -2.12
N VAL A 23 6.13 17.15 -3.11
CA VAL A 23 6.43 16.21 -4.20
C VAL A 23 7.65 16.66 -4.99
N GLU A 24 7.74 17.95 -5.35
CA GLU A 24 8.91 18.49 -6.07
C GLU A 24 10.21 18.41 -5.25
N LYS A 25 10.11 18.64 -3.94
CA LYS A 25 11.25 18.51 -3.02
C LYS A 25 11.73 17.06 -2.92
N VAL A 26 10.80 16.11 -2.82
CA VAL A 26 11.12 14.68 -2.83
C VAL A 26 11.72 14.27 -4.18
N ARG A 27 11.11 14.68 -5.30
CA ARG A 27 11.57 14.37 -6.66
C ARG A 27 12.99 14.87 -6.91
N SER A 28 13.30 16.11 -6.54
CA SER A 28 14.63 16.68 -6.72
C SER A 28 15.69 16.01 -5.84
N ALA A 29 15.33 15.61 -4.61
CA ALA A 29 16.23 14.87 -3.74
C ALA A 29 16.52 13.46 -4.27
N LEU A 30 15.50 12.73 -4.70
CA LEU A 30 15.66 11.39 -5.27
C LEU A 30 16.43 11.45 -6.60
N SER A 31 16.11 12.39 -7.48
CA SER A 31 16.82 12.55 -8.75
C SER A 31 18.33 12.70 -8.54
N ARG A 32 18.77 13.50 -7.56
CA ARG A 32 20.20 13.65 -7.23
C ARG A 32 20.85 12.35 -6.71
N ILE A 33 20.10 11.49 -6.05
CA ILE A 33 20.62 10.24 -5.46
C ILE A 33 20.77 9.14 -6.52
N TYR A 34 19.91 9.15 -7.54
CA TYR A 34 19.82 8.07 -8.53
C TYR A 34 20.30 8.45 -9.93
N GLN A 35 20.69 9.70 -10.18
CA GLN A 35 21.06 10.23 -11.51
C GLN A 35 22.15 9.42 -12.23
N ASP A 36 23.12 8.90 -11.48
CA ASP A 36 24.29 8.19 -12.05
C ASP A 36 24.25 6.67 -11.81
N LEU A 37 23.13 6.14 -11.31
CA LEU A 37 23.00 4.72 -11.02
C LEU A 37 22.36 3.98 -12.20
N PRO A 38 22.92 2.83 -12.63
CA PRO A 38 22.26 2.00 -13.61
C PRO A 38 20.91 1.50 -13.05
N LEU A 39 19.91 1.33 -13.92
CA LEU A 39 18.56 0.92 -13.53
C LEU A 39 18.53 -0.34 -12.66
N SER A 40 19.44 -1.28 -12.88
CA SER A 40 19.60 -2.48 -12.06
C SER A 40 19.97 -2.16 -10.61
N ALA A 41 20.88 -1.21 -10.38
CA ALA A 41 21.29 -0.77 -9.05
C ALA A 41 20.22 0.09 -8.37
N ILE A 42 19.46 0.88 -9.14
CA ILE A 42 18.28 1.60 -8.64
C ILE A 42 17.25 0.58 -8.16
N ARG A 43 16.94 -0.42 -8.98
CA ARG A 43 15.98 -1.49 -8.64
C ARG A 43 16.43 -2.26 -7.40
N GLU A 44 17.68 -2.70 -7.35
CA GLU A 44 18.20 -3.42 -6.19
C GLU A 44 18.10 -2.58 -4.90
N ARG A 45 18.43 -1.28 -4.96
CA ARG A 45 18.28 -0.38 -3.81
C ARG A 45 16.84 -0.12 -3.42
N SER A 46 15.93 0.00 -4.39
CA SER A 46 14.50 0.21 -4.12
C SER A 46 13.83 -1.06 -3.59
N LEU A 47 14.31 -2.24 -3.95
CA LEU A 47 13.83 -3.53 -3.46
C LEU A 47 14.39 -3.88 -2.08
N ARG A 48 15.54 -3.30 -1.68
CA ARG A 48 16.06 -3.42 -0.32
C ARG A 48 15.16 -2.63 0.62
N GLN A 49 14.18 -3.33 1.19
CA GLN A 49 13.50 -2.82 2.36
C GLN A 49 14.54 -2.67 3.48
N PRO A 50 14.75 -1.46 4.02
CA PRO A 50 15.56 -1.33 5.22
C PRO A 50 14.86 -2.16 6.29
N GLY A 51 15.56 -3.16 6.84
CA GLY A 51 15.01 -3.99 7.89
C GLY A 51 14.35 -3.13 8.96
N THR A 52 13.12 -3.46 9.31
CA THR A 52 12.32 -2.70 10.26
C THR A 52 13.08 -2.62 11.59
N LYS A 53 13.55 -1.43 11.95
CA LYS A 53 14.30 -1.23 13.21
C LYS A 53 13.43 -1.34 14.45
N ASP A 54 12.12 -1.21 14.27
CA ASP A 54 11.14 -1.27 15.35
C ASP A 54 10.33 -2.58 15.24
N PRO A 55 10.03 -3.24 16.37
CA PRO A 55 9.12 -4.36 16.37
C PRO A 55 7.73 -3.89 15.91
N LEU A 56 7.17 -4.63 14.94
CA LEU A 56 5.82 -4.41 14.42
C LEU A 56 4.96 -5.64 14.69
N TRP A 57 3.68 -5.40 14.93
CA TRP A 57 2.65 -6.41 14.78
C TRP A 57 2.34 -6.57 13.30
N VAL A 58 2.14 -7.82 12.88
CA VAL A 58 1.71 -8.18 11.53
C VAL A 58 0.53 -9.13 11.65
N SER A 59 -0.61 -8.76 11.07
CA SER A 59 -1.83 -9.57 11.00
C SER A 59 -2.24 -9.77 9.55
N HIS A 60 -2.49 -11.01 9.16
CA HIS A 60 -2.91 -11.37 7.81
C HIS A 60 -4.43 -11.51 7.75
N ALA A 61 -5.02 -11.00 6.66
CA ALA A 61 -6.43 -11.22 6.37
C ALA A 61 -6.63 -11.44 4.87
N THR A 62 -7.74 -12.07 4.53
CA THR A 62 -8.19 -12.22 3.14
C THR A 62 -9.52 -11.51 3.00
N PHE A 63 -9.57 -10.49 2.16
CA PHE A 63 -10.82 -9.93 1.68
C PHE A 63 -11.33 -10.83 0.56
N LEU A 64 -12.46 -11.47 0.82
CA LEU A 64 -13.12 -12.31 -0.16
C LEU A 64 -13.58 -11.46 -1.34
N ALA A 65 -13.56 -12.06 -2.53
CA ALA A 65 -14.15 -11.46 -3.71
C ALA A 65 -15.59 -11.03 -3.39
N PRO A 66 -15.99 -9.82 -3.82
CA PRO A 66 -17.32 -9.30 -3.57
C PRO A 66 -18.38 -10.27 -4.07
N GLY A 67 -19.48 -10.37 -3.31
CA GLY A 67 -20.62 -11.19 -3.70
C GLY A 67 -21.27 -10.71 -5.01
N PRO A 68 -22.28 -11.42 -5.53
CA PRO A 68 -22.96 -11.05 -6.77
C PRO A 68 -23.52 -9.63 -6.76
N GLU A 69 -23.96 -9.14 -5.60
CA GLU A 69 -24.54 -7.81 -5.41
C GLU A 69 -23.49 -6.68 -5.41
N GLU A 70 -22.25 -6.97 -5.00
CA GLU A 70 -21.14 -6.01 -4.96
C GLU A 70 -20.29 -6.05 -6.24
N SER A 71 -20.46 -7.10 -7.05
CA SER A 71 -19.89 -7.23 -8.41
C SER A 71 -20.47 -6.22 -9.41
N ASP A 72 -21.50 -5.47 -9.00
CA ASP A 72 -22.12 -4.38 -9.76
C ASP A 72 -21.10 -3.33 -10.22
N ILE A 73 -20.02 -3.09 -9.47
CA ILE A 73 -18.99 -2.12 -9.88
C ILE A 73 -18.29 -2.57 -11.17
N CYS A 74 -17.93 -3.85 -11.29
CA CYS A 74 -17.35 -4.39 -12.53
C CYS A 74 -18.32 -4.29 -13.69
N TYR A 75 -19.60 -4.57 -13.44
CA TYR A 75 -20.65 -4.45 -14.45
C TYR A 75 -20.87 -2.99 -14.89
N LEU A 76 -20.85 -2.05 -13.95
CA LEU A 76 -20.97 -0.61 -14.24
C LEU A 76 -19.78 -0.10 -15.06
N VAL A 77 -18.56 -0.53 -14.72
CA VAL A 77 -17.36 -0.18 -15.47
C VAL A 77 -17.41 -0.78 -16.88
N ASP A 78 -17.78 -2.06 -17.02
CA ASP A 78 -17.97 -2.70 -18.33
C ASP A 78 -19.03 -1.96 -19.16
N SER A 79 -20.17 -1.64 -18.54
CA SER A 79 -21.26 -0.90 -19.19
C SER A 79 -20.81 0.48 -19.66
N ALA A 80 -20.02 1.19 -18.84
CA ALA A 80 -19.46 2.48 -19.21
C ALA A 80 -18.48 2.36 -20.39
N ILE A 81 -17.62 1.34 -20.39
CA ILE A 81 -16.68 1.07 -21.49
C ILE A 81 -17.45 0.80 -22.78
N ARG A 82 -18.49 -0.04 -22.74
CA ARG A 82 -19.35 -0.34 -23.91
C ARG A 82 -20.11 0.88 -24.42
N LEU A 83 -20.61 1.72 -23.52
CA LEU A 83 -21.36 2.91 -23.87
C LEU A 83 -20.48 3.97 -24.54
N LEU A 84 -19.22 4.08 -24.11
CA LEU A 84 -18.25 5.05 -24.63
C LEU A 84 -17.46 4.51 -25.84
N GLY A 85 -17.49 3.19 -26.06
CA GLY A 85 -16.83 2.52 -27.16
C GLY A 85 -17.58 2.65 -28.48
N ARG A 86 -16.92 2.22 -29.55
CA ARG A 86 -17.46 2.13 -30.92
C ARG A 86 -18.12 0.77 -31.18
N GLY A 87 -17.96 -0.19 -30.28
CA GLY A 87 -18.59 -1.51 -30.32
C GLY A 87 -17.75 -2.57 -31.04
N ASP A 88 -16.58 -2.19 -31.54
CA ASP A 88 -15.58 -3.10 -32.14
C ASP A 88 -14.41 -3.40 -31.19
N GLU A 89 -14.36 -2.77 -30.03
CA GLU A 89 -13.33 -3.02 -29.02
C GLU A 89 -13.46 -4.43 -28.44
N GLN A 90 -12.34 -5.15 -28.42
CA GLN A 90 -12.22 -6.44 -27.76
C GLN A 90 -11.38 -6.29 -26.49
N TYR A 91 -11.98 -6.60 -25.35
CA TYR A 91 -11.30 -6.68 -24.07
C TYR A 91 -11.93 -7.78 -23.22
N THR A 92 -11.13 -8.33 -22.30
CA THR A 92 -11.62 -9.29 -21.31
C THR A 92 -12.12 -8.55 -20.08
N ILE A 93 -13.29 -8.93 -19.59
CA ILE A 93 -13.76 -8.44 -18.29
C ILE A 93 -12.97 -9.21 -17.21
N PRO A 94 -12.19 -8.51 -16.36
CA PRO A 94 -11.44 -9.17 -15.31
C PRO A 94 -12.38 -9.70 -14.22
N THR A 95 -12.12 -10.91 -13.74
CA THR A 95 -12.73 -11.42 -12.51
C THR A 95 -12.07 -10.74 -11.31
N ILE A 96 -12.85 -10.35 -10.29
CA ILE A 96 -12.30 -9.84 -9.03
C ILE A 96 -11.86 -11.05 -8.18
N PRO A 97 -10.55 -11.24 -7.92
CA PRO A 97 -10.09 -12.31 -7.04
C PRO A 97 -10.17 -11.93 -5.57
N ASP A 98 -10.04 -12.91 -4.68
CA ASP A 98 -9.74 -12.67 -3.27
C ASP A 98 -8.45 -11.85 -3.14
N VAL A 99 -8.44 -10.90 -2.21
CA VAL A 99 -7.30 -10.02 -1.96
C VAL A 99 -6.71 -10.36 -0.60
N THR A 100 -5.48 -10.87 -0.59
CA THR A 100 -4.72 -11.03 0.64
C THR A 100 -4.14 -9.68 1.07
N VAL A 101 -4.24 -9.38 2.35
CA VAL A 101 -3.77 -8.14 2.94
C VAL A 101 -2.97 -8.39 4.21
N GLU A 102 -2.11 -7.43 4.51
CA GLU A 102 -1.31 -7.40 5.71
C GLU A 102 -1.61 -6.10 6.48
N TRP A 103 -2.08 -6.26 7.71
CA TRP A 103 -2.19 -5.19 8.68
C TRP A 103 -0.89 -5.10 9.46
N THR A 104 -0.28 -3.91 9.45
CA THR A 104 0.92 -3.63 10.25
C THR A 104 0.63 -2.58 11.29
N GLY A 105 1.22 -2.73 12.47
CA GLY A 105 1.01 -1.80 13.57
C GLY A 105 2.16 -1.75 14.56
N PRO A 106 2.22 -0.70 15.40
CA PRO A 106 3.29 -0.55 16.39
C PRO A 106 3.20 -1.65 17.45
N ARG A 107 4.34 -2.27 17.78
CA ARG A 107 4.48 -3.25 18.86
C ARG A 107 5.41 -2.73 19.96
N PRO A 108 4.90 -1.87 20.86
CA PRO A 108 5.74 -1.17 21.83
C PRO A 108 6.17 -2.03 23.03
N ASP A 109 5.57 -3.20 23.19
CA ASP A 109 5.66 -4.10 24.35
C ASP A 109 6.83 -5.10 24.28
N VAL A 110 7.54 -5.17 23.16
CA VAL A 110 8.62 -6.14 22.96
C VAL A 110 9.87 -5.45 22.42
N SER A 111 11.04 -5.77 22.98
CA SER A 111 12.33 -5.21 22.55
C SER A 111 13.01 -5.99 21.43
N SER A 112 12.45 -7.14 21.04
CA SER A 112 12.97 -8.03 20.01
C SER A 112 11.90 -8.42 18.99
N VAL A 113 12.30 -8.43 17.72
CA VAL A 113 11.49 -8.87 16.58
C VAL A 113 11.21 -10.39 16.64
N ASP A 114 12.09 -11.16 17.31
CA ASP A 114 12.12 -12.63 17.24
C ASP A 114 11.23 -13.35 18.28
N VAL A 115 10.49 -12.62 19.11
CA VAL A 115 9.59 -13.29 20.07
C VAL A 115 8.42 -13.90 19.30
N LEU A 116 8.43 -15.23 19.17
CA LEU A 116 7.37 -16.02 18.54
C LEU A 116 6.05 -15.76 19.27
N HIS A 117 4.99 -15.45 18.53
CA HIS A 117 3.68 -15.14 19.10
C HIS A 117 2.62 -16.08 18.53
N THR A 118 1.95 -16.80 19.43
CA THR A 118 1.00 -17.88 19.11
C THR A 118 -0.45 -17.40 19.02
N ASN A 119 -0.67 -16.09 18.88
CA ASN A 119 -2.00 -15.48 18.81
C ASN A 119 -2.63 -15.74 17.43
N THR A 120 -3.97 -15.77 17.37
CA THR A 120 -4.69 -15.83 16.09
C THR A 120 -4.55 -14.51 15.32
N GLU A 121 -4.84 -14.50 14.01
CA GLU A 121 -4.75 -13.27 13.21
C GLU A 121 -5.72 -12.18 13.69
N GLU A 122 -6.89 -12.56 14.20
CA GLU A 122 -7.88 -11.66 14.76
C GLU A 122 -7.40 -11.03 16.07
N GLU A 123 -6.70 -11.79 16.90
CA GLU A 123 -6.09 -11.28 18.14
C GLU A 123 -4.97 -10.30 17.83
N LYS A 124 -4.10 -10.63 16.87
CA LYS A 124 -3.07 -9.70 16.38
C LYS A 124 -3.67 -8.40 15.84
N PHE A 125 -4.79 -8.47 15.12
CA PHE A 125 -5.50 -7.27 14.64
C PHE A 125 -6.07 -6.43 15.78
N LYS A 126 -6.61 -7.06 16.83
CA LYS A 126 -7.06 -6.35 18.04
C LYS A 126 -5.89 -5.67 18.75
N ASP A 127 -4.74 -6.32 18.84
CA ASP A 127 -3.54 -5.76 19.45
C ASP A 127 -3.02 -4.56 18.64
N ILE A 128 -3.01 -4.66 17.30
CA ILE A 128 -2.71 -3.52 16.41
C ILE A 128 -3.63 -2.34 16.74
N ASN A 129 -4.95 -2.57 16.73
CA ASN A 129 -5.93 -1.51 16.98
C ASN A 129 -5.84 -0.93 18.40
N GLY A 130 -5.48 -1.74 19.40
CA GLY A 130 -5.28 -1.28 20.78
C GLY A 130 -4.12 -0.30 20.93
N HIS A 131 -3.10 -0.39 20.06
CA HIS A 131 -1.91 0.47 20.11
C HIS A 131 -1.94 1.65 19.12
N VAL A 132 -2.91 1.69 18.21
CA VAL A 132 -3.08 2.79 17.26
C VAL A 132 -3.69 4.01 17.95
N LYS A 133 -2.90 5.10 18.03
CA LYS A 133 -3.33 6.36 18.68
C LYS A 133 -4.12 7.30 17.76
N ASN A 134 -3.93 7.17 16.46
CA ASN A 134 -4.51 8.05 15.45
C ASN A 134 -5.56 7.29 14.63
N LYS A 135 -6.67 7.92 14.28
CA LYS A 135 -7.72 7.31 13.44
C LYS A 135 -7.36 7.25 11.94
N ILE A 136 -6.07 7.32 11.60
CA ILE A 136 -5.60 7.37 10.22
C ILE A 136 -5.13 5.97 9.83
N THR A 137 -5.74 5.40 8.80
CA THR A 137 -5.33 4.15 8.18
C THR A 137 -4.67 4.45 6.85
N ILE A 138 -3.46 3.95 6.63
CA ILE A 138 -2.74 4.05 5.36
C ILE A 138 -2.90 2.72 4.64
N VAL A 139 -3.50 2.76 3.44
CA VAL A 139 -3.57 1.60 2.55
C VAL A 139 -2.48 1.73 1.50
N TYR A 140 -1.60 0.74 1.42
CA TYR A 140 -0.53 0.69 0.45
C TYR A 140 -0.72 -0.51 -0.47
N VAL A 141 -0.79 -0.25 -1.77
CA VAL A 141 -0.92 -1.26 -2.83
C VAL A 141 0.37 -1.26 -3.63
N PHE A 142 1.08 -2.40 -3.63
CA PHE A 142 2.28 -2.56 -4.46
C PHE A 142 1.90 -2.53 -5.95
N GLY A 143 2.55 -1.67 -6.73
CA GLY A 143 2.44 -1.64 -8.18
C GLY A 143 3.59 -2.37 -8.87
N GLY A 144 3.45 -2.66 -10.17
CA GLY A 144 4.56 -3.11 -11.04
C GLY A 144 4.71 -4.62 -11.25
N SER A 145 3.74 -5.43 -10.82
CA SER A 145 3.72 -6.88 -11.06
C SER A 145 2.35 -7.40 -11.50
N PHE A 146 1.68 -6.67 -12.38
CA PHE A 146 0.44 -7.07 -13.05
C PHE A 146 0.60 -6.89 -14.55
#